data_AF-A0A6N6NN46-F1
#
_entry.id   AF-A0A6N6NN46-F1
#
_cell.length_a   1.000
_cell.length_b   1.000
_cell.length_c   1.000
_cell.angle_alpha   90.00
_cell.angle_beta   90.00
_cell.angle_gamma   90.00
#
_symmetry.space_group_name_H-M   'P 1'
#
loop_
_entity.id
_entity.type
_entity.pdbx_description
1 polymer ?
#
loop_
_entity_poly.entity_id
_entity_poly.type
_entity_poly.pdbx_seq_one_letter_code
_entity_poly.pdbx_strand_id
1 'polypeptide(L)'
;MSGSPTLQERIDSADEEFKGLLLRLKNPSATLDEFCRLIREMTLLKFLLTEEEVTTDELLELSKISVDKLLYLHDKSVQLGHASVSCTGISSTATKKVLLILKLQRELGLQPMPADEAYKLKTTRALGENLYFRLRENGESES
;
A
#
# COMPACT_ATOMS: atom_id res chain seq x y z
N MET A 1 26.90 14.89 9.19
CA MET A 1 26.53 13.47 9.34
C MET A 1 25.06 13.36 9.01
N SER A 2 24.67 12.89 7.83
CA SER A 2 23.26 12.60 7.56
C SER A 2 22.93 11.27 8.23
N GLY A 3 22.25 11.32 9.38
CA GLY A 3 21.69 10.13 9.98
C GLY A 3 20.70 9.47 9.02
N SER A 4 20.61 8.15 9.04
CA SER A 4 19.57 7.42 8.32
C SER A 4 18.19 7.95 8.75
N PRO A 5 17.24 8.17 7.82
CA PRO A 5 15.93 8.71 8.15
C PRO A 5 15.19 7.80 9.13
N THR A 6 14.55 8.43 10.11
CA THR A 6 13.72 7.80 11.14
C THR A 6 12.52 7.08 10.52
N LEU A 7 11.86 6.21 11.29
CA LEU A 7 10.65 5.54 10.83
C LEU A 7 9.53 6.53 10.51
N GLN A 8 9.40 7.60 11.30
CA GLN A 8 8.38 8.63 11.06
C GLN A 8 8.64 9.37 9.75
N GLU A 9 9.87 9.81 9.49
CA GLU A 9 10.23 10.49 8.23
C GLU A 9 9.99 9.60 7.00
N ARG A 10 10.20 8.28 7.14
CA ARG A 10 9.89 7.31 6.07
C ARG A 10 8.39 7.20 5.81
N ILE A 11 7.57 7.20 6.87
CA ILE A 11 6.10 7.18 6.76
C ILE A 11 5.61 8.45 6.08
N ASP A 12 6.12 9.61 6.50
CA ASP A 12 5.72 10.91 5.95
C ASP A 12 6.11 11.01 4.46
N SER A 13 7.32 10.58 4.09
CA SER A 13 7.75 10.53 2.67
C SER A 13 6.85 9.60 1.84
N ALA A 14 6.57 8.40 2.35
CA ALA A 14 5.71 7.44 1.66
C ALA A 14 4.27 7.94 1.51
N ASP A 15 3.77 8.73 2.46
CA ASP A 15 2.46 9.36 2.38
C ASP A 15 2.40 10.46 1.32
N GLU A 16 3.43 11.30 1.20
CA GLU A 16 3.52 12.32 0.15
C GLU A 16 3.67 11.71 -1.25
N GLU A 17 4.54 10.71 -1.40
CA GLU A 17 4.69 9.98 -2.67
C GLU A 17 3.39 9.29 -3.09
N PHE A 18 2.68 8.68 -2.13
CA PHE A 18 1.38 8.05 -2.38
C PHE A 18 0.34 9.05 -2.91
N LYS A 19 0.31 10.29 -2.40
CA LYS A 19 -0.59 11.34 -2.92
C LYS A 19 -0.24 11.70 -4.37
N GLY A 20 1.05 11.79 -4.70
CA GLY A 20 1.52 12.03 -6.06
C GLY A 20 1.09 10.92 -7.03
N LEU A 21 1.24 9.66 -6.63
CA LEU A 21 0.81 8.51 -7.44
C LEU A 21 -0.71 8.44 -7.60
N LEU A 22 -1.49 8.81 -6.58
CA LEU A 22 -2.94 8.84 -6.65
C LEU A 22 -3.47 9.79 -7.74
N LEU A 23 -2.80 10.93 -7.95
CA LEU A 23 -3.16 11.86 -9.03
C LEU A 23 -2.96 11.23 -10.41
N ARG A 24 -1.87 10.48 -10.60
CA ARG A 24 -1.59 9.73 -11.84
C ARG A 24 -2.59 8.60 -12.05
N LEU A 25 -2.94 7.89 -10.96
CA LEU A 25 -3.89 6.78 -10.97
C LEU A 25 -5.29 7.21 -11.40
N LYS A 26 -5.71 8.44 -11.04
CA LYS A 26 -7.00 9.03 -11.42
C LYS A 26 -7.05 9.57 -12.84
N ASN A 27 -5.96 9.51 -13.61
CA ASN A 27 -5.96 9.97 -14.99
C ASN A 27 -6.89 9.08 -15.84
N PRO A 28 -7.95 9.63 -16.46
CA PRO A 28 -8.87 8.84 -17.27
C PRO A 28 -8.21 8.26 -18.53
N SER A 29 -7.03 8.73 -18.93
CA SER A 29 -6.26 8.15 -20.04
C SER A 29 -5.27 7.05 -19.62
N ALA A 30 -5.17 6.74 -18.32
CA ALA A 30 -4.27 5.70 -17.85
C ALA A 30 -4.65 4.33 -18.43
N THR A 31 -3.66 3.64 -19.00
CA THR A 31 -3.80 2.26 -19.48
C THR A 31 -3.92 1.29 -18.30
N LEU A 32 -4.48 0.10 -18.54
CA LEU A 32 -4.56 -0.94 -17.51
C LEU A 32 -3.17 -1.28 -16.92
N ASP A 33 -2.15 -1.47 -17.77
CA ASP A 33 -0.80 -1.79 -17.31
C ASP A 33 -0.13 -0.65 -16.54
N GLU A 34 -0.38 0.61 -16.91
CA GLU A 34 0.06 1.76 -16.10
C GLU A 34 -0.65 1.78 -14.74
N PHE A 35 -1.96 1.56 -14.72
CA PHE A 35 -2.76 1.53 -13.51
C PHE A 35 -2.29 0.41 -12.55
N CYS A 36 -2.10 -0.81 -13.05
CA CYS A 36 -1.59 -1.93 -12.25
C CYS A 36 -0.19 -1.66 -11.69
N ARG A 37 0.70 -1.02 -12.47
CA ARG A 37 2.03 -0.61 -11.98
C ARG A 37 1.93 0.42 -10.85
N LEU A 38 1.10 1.44 -11.01
CA LEU A 38 0.87 2.45 -9.97
C LEU A 38 0.30 1.82 -8.69
N ILE A 39 -0.62 0.85 -8.79
CA ILE A 39 -1.15 0.13 -7.63
C ILE A 39 -0.07 -0.67 -6.90
N ARG A 40 0.87 -1.29 -7.63
CA ARG A 40 2.02 -1.96 -7.03
C ARG A 40 2.91 -0.96 -6.28
N GLU A 41 3.30 0.14 -6.93
CA GLU A 41 4.12 1.19 -6.31
C GLU A 41 3.46 1.74 -5.03
N MET A 42 2.16 2.05 -5.10
CA MET A 42 1.37 2.52 -3.95
C MET A 42 1.27 1.48 -2.82
N THR A 43 1.21 0.20 -3.16
CA THR A 43 1.23 -0.91 -2.19
C THR A 43 2.57 -0.97 -1.46
N LEU A 44 3.68 -0.94 -2.22
CA LEU A 44 5.03 -0.98 -1.65
C LEU A 44 5.29 0.22 -0.74
N LEU A 45 4.90 1.43 -1.16
CA LEU A 45 4.99 2.63 -0.32
C LEU A 45 4.23 2.46 1.00
N LYS A 46 2.98 1.98 0.97
CA LYS A 46 2.20 1.76 2.20
C LYS A 46 2.77 0.66 3.08
N PHE A 47 3.50 -0.27 2.50
CA PHE A 47 4.15 -1.34 3.22
C PHE A 47 5.58 -0.98 3.65
N LEU A 48 6.04 0.23 3.31
CA LEU A 48 7.41 0.71 3.50
C LEU A 48 8.45 -0.24 2.90
N LEU A 49 8.15 -0.75 1.71
CA LEU A 49 9.01 -1.65 0.94
C LEU A 49 9.47 -0.94 -0.35
N THR A 50 10.63 -1.35 -0.86
CA THR A 50 11.12 -0.95 -2.19
C THR A 50 11.02 -2.13 -3.16
N GLU A 51 11.08 -1.86 -4.47
CA GLU A 51 11.09 -2.92 -5.50
C GLU A 51 12.29 -3.87 -5.36
N GLU A 52 13.43 -3.37 -4.86
CA GLU A 52 14.64 -4.19 -4.63
C GLU A 52 14.50 -5.15 -3.45
N GLU A 53 13.62 -4.84 -2.49
CA GLU A 53 13.40 -5.64 -1.27
C GLU A 53 12.45 -6.81 -1.50
N VAL A 54 11.73 -6.85 -2.63
CA VAL A 54 10.65 -7.80 -2.85
C VAL A 54 10.81 -8.53 -4.17
N THR A 55 10.56 -9.85 -4.15
CA THR A 55 10.59 -10.71 -5.34
C THR A 55 9.21 -11.24 -5.72
N THR A 56 8.17 -10.73 -5.05
CA THR A 56 6.78 -11.20 -5.15
C THR A 56 5.82 -10.05 -5.42
N ASP A 57 4.66 -10.38 -5.96
CA ASP A 57 3.52 -9.49 -6.14
C ASP A 57 2.32 -9.87 -5.26
N GLU A 58 2.45 -10.92 -4.45
CA GLU A 58 1.41 -11.43 -3.54
C GLU A 58 1.22 -10.50 -2.33
N LEU A 59 0.01 -9.94 -2.19
CA LEU A 59 -0.34 -8.97 -1.15
C LEU A 59 -0.11 -9.50 0.26
N LEU A 60 -0.41 -10.78 0.49
CA LEU A 60 -0.22 -11.38 1.82
C LEU A 60 1.28 -11.50 2.15
N GLU A 61 2.10 -11.85 1.19
CA GLU A 61 3.54 -12.00 1.39
C GLU A 61 4.22 -10.64 1.56
N LEU A 62 3.86 -9.65 0.74
CA LEU A 62 4.27 -8.26 0.91
C LEU A 62 3.91 -7.73 2.30
N SER A 63 2.71 -8.05 2.81
CA SER A 63 2.30 -7.68 4.17
C SER A 63 3.20 -8.31 5.23
N LYS A 64 3.65 -9.57 5.07
CA LYS A 64 4.55 -10.24 6.02
C LYS A 64 5.92 -9.57 6.01
N ILE A 65 6.51 -9.38 4.83
CA ILE A 65 7.80 -8.70 4.67
C ILE A 65 7.77 -7.32 5.34
N SER A 66 6.66 -6.58 5.15
CA SER A 66 6.44 -5.30 5.81
C SER A 66 6.40 -5.39 7.34
N VAL A 67 5.67 -6.38 7.90
CA VAL A 67 5.62 -6.59 9.36
C VAL A 67 6.99 -6.95 9.91
N ASP A 68 7.70 -7.88 9.27
CA ASP A 68 9.03 -8.34 9.71
C ASP A 68 10.05 -7.20 9.67
N LYS A 69 10.03 -6.38 8.61
CA LYS A 69 10.86 -5.18 8.50
C LYS A 69 10.57 -4.19 9.62
N LEU A 70 9.30 -3.93 9.93
CA LEU A 70 8.92 -3.01 11.00
C LEU A 70 9.35 -3.52 12.37
N LEU A 71 9.19 -4.83 12.64
CA LEU A 71 9.65 -5.46 13.87
C LEU A 71 11.17 -5.33 14.02
N TYR A 72 11.93 -5.61 12.95
CA TYR A 72 13.38 -5.46 12.95
C TYR A 72 13.85 -4.01 13.21
N LEU A 73 13.17 -3.03 12.60
CA LEU A 73 13.47 -1.62 12.82
C LEU A 73 13.12 -1.17 14.24
N HIS A 74 12.03 -1.69 14.80
CA HIS A 74 11.62 -1.45 16.18
C HIS A 74 12.63 -2.03 17.18
N ASP A 75 13.02 -3.29 17.02
CA ASP A 75 14.02 -3.95 17.88
C ASP A 75 15.36 -3.19 17.88
N LYS A 76 15.82 -2.72 16.71
CA LYS A 76 17.01 -1.88 16.62
C LYS A 76 16.83 -0.54 17.35
N SER A 77 15.66 0.10 17.24
CA SER A 77 15.40 1.37 17.94
C SER A 77 15.40 1.23 19.46
N VAL A 78 14.89 0.10 19.98
CA VAL A 78 14.92 -0.25 21.41
C VAL A 78 16.34 -0.51 21.88
N GLN A 79 17.14 -1.25 21.11
CA GLN A 79 18.55 -1.52 21.44
C GLN A 79 19.41 -0.25 21.44
N LEU A 80 19.08 0.73 20.60
CA LEU A 80 19.80 2.01 20.50
C LEU A 80 19.34 3.08 21.52
N GLY A 81 18.49 2.73 22.49
CA GLY A 81 18.05 3.63 23.55
C GLY A 81 17.04 4.71 23.12
N HIS A 82 16.51 4.63 21.89
CA HIS A 82 15.45 5.51 21.41
C HIS A 82 14.08 4.95 21.82
N ALA A 83 13.74 5.07 23.10
CA ALA A 83 12.44 4.67 23.62
C ALA A 83 11.36 5.69 23.21
N SER A 84 10.64 5.46 22.10
CA SER A 84 9.30 6.06 21.87
C SER A 84 8.54 5.56 20.62
N VAL A 85 8.88 4.40 20.03
CA VAL A 85 8.00 3.82 18.99
C VAL A 85 6.99 2.89 19.66
N SER A 86 5.77 3.38 19.83
CA SER A 86 4.66 2.60 20.36
C SER A 86 4.36 1.41 19.44
N CYS A 87 4.18 0.22 20.03
CA CYS A 87 3.80 -1.03 19.35
C CYS A 87 2.48 -0.92 18.54
N THR A 88 1.76 0.19 18.64
CA THR A 88 0.44 0.46 18.07
C THR A 88 0.44 0.46 16.53
N GLY A 89 1.59 0.60 15.86
CA GLY A 89 1.71 0.61 14.40
C GLY A 89 1.92 -0.76 13.74
N ILE A 90 2.25 -1.81 14.50
CA ILE A 90 2.53 -3.14 13.96
C ILE A 90 1.19 -3.90 13.82
N SER A 91 0.44 -3.54 12.78
CA SER A 91 -0.81 -4.21 12.41
C SER A 91 -0.53 -5.61 11.83
N SER A 92 -1.42 -6.58 12.10
CA SER A 92 -1.29 -7.94 11.57
C SER A 92 -1.36 -7.99 10.04
N THR A 93 -0.72 -9.00 9.44
CA THR A 93 -0.58 -9.19 7.99
C THR A 93 -1.92 -9.09 7.23
N ALA A 94 -2.98 -9.71 7.77
CA ALA A 94 -4.32 -9.68 7.17
C ALA A 94 -4.98 -8.30 7.27
N THR A 95 -4.80 -7.59 8.39
CA THR A 95 -5.35 -6.25 8.60
C THR A 95 -4.71 -5.24 7.67
N LYS A 96 -3.39 -5.31 7.44
CA LYS A 96 -2.69 -4.43 6.47
C LYS A 96 -3.25 -4.53 5.06
N LYS A 97 -3.49 -5.76 4.57
CA LYS A 97 -4.09 -5.99 3.23
C LYS A 97 -5.47 -5.35 3.14
N VAL A 98 -6.34 -5.62 4.12
CA VAL A 98 -7.72 -5.08 4.10
C VAL A 98 -7.72 -3.55 4.20
N LEU A 99 -6.90 -2.96 5.07
CA LEU A 99 -6.78 -1.51 5.21
C LEU A 99 -6.25 -0.84 3.94
N LEU A 100 -5.29 -1.46 3.25
CA LEU A 100 -4.80 -0.97 1.95
C LEU A 100 -5.92 -0.94 0.91
N ILE A 101 -6.66 -2.03 0.76
CA ILE A 101 -7.77 -2.16 -0.19
C ILE A 101 -8.84 -1.09 0.10
N LEU A 102 -9.25 -0.98 1.37
CA LEU A 102 -10.22 0.04 1.79
C LEU A 102 -9.73 1.47 1.54
N LYS A 103 -8.45 1.76 1.78
CA LYS A 103 -7.86 3.07 1.51
C LYS A 103 -7.92 3.38 0.02
N LEU A 104 -7.43 2.48 -0.85
CA LEU A 104 -7.42 2.69 -2.30
C LEU A 104 -8.83 2.90 -2.85
N GLN A 105 -9.81 2.13 -2.38
CA GLN A 105 -11.21 2.31 -2.80
C GLN A 105 -11.77 3.67 -2.42
N ARG A 106 -11.56 4.12 -1.17
CA ARG A 106 -12.00 5.46 -0.73
C ARG A 106 -11.36 6.57 -1.54
N GLU A 107 -10.05 6.48 -1.75
CA GLU A 107 -9.30 7.48 -2.50
C GLU A 107 -9.75 7.56 -3.96
N LEU A 108 -10.16 6.43 -4.55
CA LEU A 108 -10.72 6.35 -5.90
C LEU A 108 -12.21 6.67 -5.99
N GLY A 109 -12.90 6.98 -4.87
CA GLY A 109 -14.34 7.21 -4.86
C GLY A 109 -15.17 5.94 -5.13
N LEU A 110 -14.57 4.75 -4.99
CA LEU A 110 -15.25 3.47 -5.17
C LEU A 110 -15.95 3.04 -3.88
N GLN A 111 -17.14 2.46 -4.02
CA GLN A 111 -17.82 1.82 -2.90
C GLN A 111 -16.97 0.68 -2.32
N PRO A 112 -16.92 0.48 -0.99
CA PRO A 112 -16.22 -0.63 -0.36
C PRO A 112 -16.65 -1.97 -0.96
N MET A 113 -15.70 -2.89 -1.15
CA MET A 113 -16.02 -4.23 -1.66
C MET A 113 -16.31 -5.16 -0.47
N PRO A 114 -17.14 -6.19 -0.66
CA PRO A 114 -17.30 -7.24 0.34
C PRO A 114 -15.97 -7.87 0.76
N ALA A 115 -15.87 -8.27 2.03
CA ALA A 115 -14.62 -8.79 2.59
C ALA A 115 -14.15 -10.10 1.92
N ASP A 116 -15.09 -10.94 1.47
CA ASP A 116 -14.80 -12.18 0.76
C ASP A 116 -14.24 -11.91 -0.65
N GLU A 117 -14.70 -10.86 -1.33
CA GLU A 117 -14.13 -10.40 -2.60
C GLU A 117 -12.72 -9.85 -2.41
N ALA A 118 -12.52 -8.99 -1.40
CA ALA A 118 -11.19 -8.49 -1.04
C ALA A 118 -10.21 -9.61 -0.68
N TYR A 119 -10.71 -10.68 -0.06
CA TYR A 119 -9.89 -11.85 0.26
C TYR A 119 -9.38 -12.58 -1.00
N LYS A 120 -10.19 -12.66 -2.06
CA LYS A 120 -9.84 -13.31 -3.34
C LYS A 120 -8.75 -12.57 -4.11
N LEU A 121 -8.55 -11.28 -3.86
CA LEU A 121 -7.49 -10.49 -4.49
C LEU A 121 -6.13 -10.89 -3.90
N LYS A 122 -5.37 -11.73 -4.60
CA LYS A 122 -4.11 -12.29 -4.09
C LYS A 122 -2.90 -11.41 -4.39
N THR A 123 -2.84 -10.84 -5.59
CA THR A 123 -1.70 -10.05 -6.06
C THR A 123 -2.02 -8.57 -6.22
N THR A 124 -0.97 -7.74 -6.22
CA THR A 124 -1.06 -6.31 -6.57
C THR A 124 -1.65 -6.10 -7.96
N ARG A 125 -1.34 -6.99 -8.92
CA ARG A 125 -1.93 -6.96 -10.26
C ARG A 125 -3.44 -7.22 -10.23
N ALA A 126 -3.88 -8.28 -9.54
CA ALA A 126 -5.31 -8.61 -9.44
C ALA A 126 -6.10 -7.49 -8.75
N LEU A 127 -5.50 -6.85 -7.73
CA LEU A 127 -6.07 -5.66 -7.10
C LEU A 127 -6.18 -4.50 -8.11
N GLY A 128 -5.12 -4.24 -8.88
CA GLY A 128 -5.11 -3.17 -9.88
C GLY A 128 -6.14 -3.39 -10.99
N GLU A 129 -6.26 -4.62 -11.51
CA GLU A 129 -7.26 -4.99 -12.50
C GLU A 129 -8.68 -4.77 -11.96
N ASN A 130 -8.97 -5.27 -10.75
CA ASN A 130 -10.28 -5.11 -10.14
C ASN A 130 -10.65 -3.62 -9.93
N LEU A 131 -9.73 -2.82 -9.41
CA LEU A 131 -9.98 -1.39 -9.19
C LEU A 131 -10.11 -0.62 -10.50
N TYR A 132 -9.34 -0.98 -11.53
CA TYR A 132 -9.43 -0.36 -12.85
C TYR A 132 -10.82 -0.54 -13.45
N PHE A 133 -11.31 -1.79 -13.55
CA PHE A 133 -12.61 -2.05 -14.15
C PHE A 133 -13.74 -1.37 -13.39
N ARG A 134 -13.73 -1.45 -12.05
CA ARG A 134 -14.75 -0.79 -11.22
C ARG A 134 -14.77 0.73 -11.35
N LEU A 135 -13.60 1.34 -11.53
CA LEU A 135 -13.50 2.79 -11.76
C LEU A 135 -14.10 3.20 -13.11
N ARG A 136 -13.97 2.35 -14.14
CA ARG A 136 -14.52 2.62 -15.48
C ARG A 136 -16.02 2.36 -15.55
N GLU A 137 -16.50 1.28 -14.94
CA GLU A 137 -17.93 0.97 -14.84
C GLU A 137 -18.72 2.08 -14.10
N ASN A 138 -18.12 2.65 -13.04
CA ASN A 138 -18.72 3.79 -12.34
C ASN A 138 -18.74 5.07 -13.19
N GLY A 139 -17.75 5.30 -14.04
CA GLY A 139 -17.72 6.46 -14.94
C GLY A 139 -18.73 6.37 -16.08
N GLU A 140 -19.04 5.16 -16.56
CA GLU A 140 -20.04 4.91 -17.61
C GLU A 140 -21.48 4.99 -17.08
N SER A 141 -21.70 4.76 -15.79
CA SER A 141 -23.04 4.82 -15.18
C SER A 141 -23.57 6.25 -14.95
N GLU A 142 -22.71 7.27 -15.06
CA GLU A 142 -23.07 8.69 -14.93
C GLU A 142 -23.11 9.45 -16.28
N SER A 143 -22.99 8.73 -17.42
CA SER A 143 -23.01 9.30 -18.78
C SER A 143 -24.32 9.04 -19.53
#